data_AF-A0A0G2DTD7-F1
#
_entry.id   AF-A0A0G2DTD7-F1
#
_cell.length_a   1.000
_cell.length_b   1.000
_cell.length_c   1.000
_cell.angle_alpha   90.00
_cell.angle_beta   90.00
_cell.angle_gamma   90.00
#
_symmetry.space_group_name_H-M   'P 1'
#
loop_
_entity.id
_entity.type
_entity.pdbx_description
1 polymer ?
#
loop_
_entity_poly.entity_id
_entity_poly.type
_entity_poly.pdbx_seq_one_letter_code
_entity_poly.pdbx_strand_id
1 'polypeptide(L)'
;MATEVRPLQPVKLPAAPSALTPEQKYWKTFASQLLLPSPHSSPVTHISAPPFAPSATQLNSPETFAVTSGGRVQVFSSRTRKVVKTITRFGVEDRAHSGDIRRDGRVLLAGGDSGAIQAFDVNSRAILKTWKEHKQPVHVTKWSPAELTTLMSASDDTTVRLWDLPSDKSTQTFVGHQDYVRCGGFMPGQAGRLLFSGSYDQTVRLWDPRIEGKAVMTFKHAAAVESVLPLPSGTTLLASAENTISVLDLVAGRPLQLLRNHQKTVTSLALANNGERVLSGGLDGHVKVFETTGWNVVAGFKYPSPILSLGVIASGTEREDKHLAVGMENGILSLKTRLSGQQKVAARERAKEMKALMEGKLEEYDRKNKKRGKGWEKRLRGRDFTGEGADIIIDGNERGKIKNMSKWETALRKGQYEKALDLVLEAQNPSKQDTLTLLTALRHRSALRTALNGRDEITLQPVLKWLNKSIGDPRHVQLATDVAFVLLDLYSEEMGQSAEIDALVDQLHDKVRRNAEISQQAWSTQGMLEMLMAGTSQA
;
A
#
# COMPACT_ATOMS: atom_id res chain seq x y z
N MET A 1 12.37 46.84 7.80
CA MET A 1 12.81 45.45 7.56
C MET A 1 12.41 45.07 6.14
N ALA A 2 13.35 44.64 5.28
CA ALA A 2 12.99 44.16 3.95
C ALA A 2 12.27 42.81 4.07
N THR A 3 11.05 42.73 3.56
CA THR A 3 10.25 41.49 3.59
C THR A 3 10.93 40.41 2.75
N GLU A 4 10.98 39.19 3.28
CA GLU A 4 11.52 38.04 2.56
C GLU A 4 10.75 37.75 1.27
N VAL A 5 11.49 37.35 0.24
CA VAL A 5 10.91 36.93 -1.03
C VAL A 5 10.33 35.54 -0.88
N ARG A 6 9.00 35.44 -0.88
CA ARG A 6 8.28 34.16 -0.85
C ARG A 6 7.73 33.81 -2.25
N PRO A 7 7.75 32.54 -2.65
CA PRO A 7 7.05 32.09 -3.86
C PRO A 7 5.54 32.27 -3.70
N LEU A 8 4.82 32.22 -4.82
CA LEU A 8 3.37 32.32 -4.79
C LEU A 8 2.80 31.09 -4.09
N GLN A 9 1.88 31.33 -3.14
CA GLN A 9 1.21 30.23 -2.49
C GLN A 9 0.23 29.60 -3.48
N PRO A 10 0.27 28.26 -3.67
CA PRO A 10 -0.66 27.61 -4.57
C PRO A 10 -2.09 27.75 -4.04
N VAL A 11 -3.05 28.01 -4.94
CA VAL A 11 -4.46 28.16 -4.61
C VAL A 11 -4.98 26.82 -4.11
N LYS A 12 -5.41 26.78 -2.85
CA LYS A 12 -6.02 25.60 -2.24
C LYS A 12 -7.46 25.49 -2.71
N LEU A 13 -7.71 24.57 -3.63
CA LEU A 13 -9.07 24.25 -4.06
C LEU A 13 -9.82 23.50 -2.95
N PRO A 14 -11.15 23.65 -2.85
CA PRO A 14 -11.96 22.87 -1.92
C PRO A 14 -11.80 21.37 -2.19
N ALA A 15 -11.75 20.58 -1.12
CA ALA A 15 -11.66 19.13 -1.24
C ALA A 15 -12.94 18.58 -1.90
N ALA A 16 -12.79 17.62 -2.81
CA ALA A 16 -13.93 16.83 -3.27
C ALA A 16 -14.42 15.95 -2.11
N PRO A 17 -15.72 15.59 -2.06
CA PRO A 17 -16.26 14.74 -0.99
C PRO A 17 -15.57 13.38 -0.88
N SER A 18 -15.04 12.85 -1.99
CA SER A 18 -14.25 11.61 -2.05
C SER A 18 -12.75 11.89 -2.28
N ALA A 19 -12.19 12.87 -1.58
CA ALA A 19 -10.76 13.15 -1.67
C ALA A 19 -9.92 11.96 -1.21
N LEU A 20 -8.82 11.72 -1.92
CA LEU A 20 -7.85 10.67 -1.58
C LEU A 20 -7.30 10.88 -0.17
N THR A 21 -7.66 9.98 0.73
CA THR A 21 -7.16 9.98 2.11
C THR A 21 -5.64 9.75 2.13
N PRO A 22 -4.93 10.21 3.17
CA PRO A 22 -3.49 9.98 3.30
C PRO A 22 -3.15 8.49 3.23
N GLU A 23 -4.03 7.64 3.77
CA GLU A 23 -3.86 6.19 3.77
C GLU A 23 -4.09 5.59 2.38
N GLN A 24 -5.09 6.04 1.63
CA GLN A 24 -5.23 5.62 0.23
C GLN A 24 -4.01 6.03 -0.60
N LYS A 25 -3.42 7.20 -0.33
CA LYS A 25 -2.16 7.61 -0.96
C LYS A 25 -1.01 6.69 -0.56
N TYR A 26 -0.90 6.33 0.72
CA TYR A 26 0.07 5.37 1.24
C TYR A 26 -0.04 4.03 0.51
N TRP A 27 -1.24 3.45 0.46
CA TRP A 27 -1.49 2.16 -0.18
C TRP A 27 -1.32 2.20 -1.70
N LYS A 28 -1.57 3.35 -2.35
CA LYS A 28 -1.23 3.57 -3.77
C LYS A 28 0.28 3.65 -4.04
N THR A 29 1.12 3.88 -3.02
CA THR A 29 2.59 3.87 -3.22
C THR A 29 3.14 2.46 -3.47
N PHE A 30 2.38 1.40 -3.19
CA PHE A 30 2.67 0.02 -3.57
C PHE A 30 2.45 -0.20 -5.08
N ALA A 31 3.19 0.55 -5.90
CA ALA A 31 2.95 0.65 -7.34
C ALA A 31 3.74 -0.37 -8.17
N SER A 32 4.95 -0.75 -7.76
CA SER A 32 5.76 -1.70 -8.51
C SER A 32 5.29 -3.12 -8.22
N GLN A 33 4.39 -3.58 -9.09
CA GLN A 33 3.83 -4.92 -9.11
C GLN A 33 4.72 -5.86 -9.91
N LEU A 34 5.15 -6.95 -9.28
CA LEU A 34 5.79 -8.09 -9.92
C LEU A 34 4.77 -9.23 -9.93
N LEU A 35 4.50 -9.81 -11.10
CA LEU A 35 3.68 -11.00 -11.25
C LEU A 35 4.61 -12.19 -11.48
N LEU A 36 4.60 -13.13 -10.54
CA LEU A 36 5.41 -14.33 -10.59
C LEU A 36 4.49 -15.54 -10.75
N PRO A 37 4.48 -16.21 -11.90
CA PRO A 37 3.73 -17.44 -12.05
C PRO A 37 4.39 -18.55 -11.23
N SER A 38 3.57 -19.32 -10.53
CA SER A 38 4.03 -20.55 -9.88
C SER A 38 4.36 -21.62 -10.92
N PRO A 39 5.26 -22.56 -10.61
CA PRO A 39 5.50 -23.70 -11.46
C PRO A 39 4.19 -24.50 -11.66
N HIS A 40 3.89 -24.84 -12.91
CA HIS A 40 2.70 -25.58 -13.33
C HIS A 40 1.36 -24.88 -13.01
N SER A 41 1.36 -23.56 -12.76
CA SER A 41 0.16 -22.78 -12.43
C SER A 41 -0.64 -23.35 -11.26
N SER A 42 0.05 -24.00 -10.32
CA SER A 42 -0.56 -24.52 -9.10
C SER A 42 -1.00 -23.38 -8.18
N PRO A 43 -2.14 -23.49 -7.48
CA PRO A 43 -2.63 -22.43 -6.59
C PRO A 43 -1.64 -22.14 -5.48
N VAL A 44 -1.51 -20.86 -5.12
CA VAL A 44 -0.64 -20.42 -4.02
C VAL A 44 -1.39 -20.51 -2.70
N THR A 45 -1.14 -21.57 -1.94
CA THR A 45 -1.91 -21.94 -0.74
C THR A 45 -1.55 -21.11 0.49
N HIS A 46 -0.26 -20.85 0.71
CA HIS A 46 0.21 -20.16 1.91
C HIS A 46 1.47 -19.33 1.65
N ILE A 47 1.49 -18.11 2.20
CA ILE A 47 2.64 -17.21 2.20
C ILE A 47 3.02 -16.98 3.66
N SER A 48 4.28 -17.24 4.00
CA SER A 48 4.83 -16.96 5.32
C SER A 48 6.02 -16.03 5.25
N ALA A 49 6.03 -15.04 6.12
CA ALA A 49 7.22 -14.28 6.46
C ALA A 49 7.59 -14.58 7.92
N PRO A 50 8.88 -14.80 8.24
CA PRO A 50 9.29 -15.01 9.61
C PRO A 50 8.93 -13.77 10.46
N PRO A 51 8.37 -13.95 11.66
CA PRO A 51 8.11 -12.83 12.56
C PRO A 51 9.45 -12.18 12.95
N PHE A 52 9.54 -10.86 12.82
CA PHE A 52 10.74 -10.11 13.21
C PHE A 52 10.94 -10.15 14.72
N ALA A 53 12.13 -10.54 15.17
CA ALA A 53 12.50 -10.54 16.59
C ALA A 53 13.18 -9.21 16.97
N PRO A 54 12.78 -8.55 18.09
CA PRO A 54 13.37 -7.30 18.56
C PRO A 54 14.71 -7.47 19.30
N SER A 55 15.32 -8.66 19.30
CA SER A 55 16.60 -8.86 19.97
C SER A 55 17.73 -8.21 19.16
N ALA A 56 18.32 -7.15 19.72
CA ALA A 56 19.41 -6.32 19.20
C ALA A 56 20.72 -7.06 18.82
N THR A 57 20.74 -8.39 18.84
CA THR A 57 21.95 -9.22 18.66
C THR A 57 21.99 -10.01 17.36
N GLN A 58 20.94 -10.03 16.53
CA GLN A 58 21.02 -10.59 15.18
C GLN A 58 21.18 -9.48 14.15
N LEU A 59 22.43 -9.23 13.74
CA LEU A 59 22.85 -8.25 12.74
C LEU A 59 22.25 -8.47 11.33
N ASN A 60 21.52 -9.57 11.11
CA ASN A 60 20.94 -9.95 9.82
C ASN A 60 19.51 -10.46 10.04
N SER A 61 18.52 -9.55 10.01
CA SER A 61 17.12 -9.98 9.89
C SER A 61 16.99 -10.84 8.63
N PRO A 62 16.39 -12.04 8.68
CA PRO A 62 16.26 -12.88 7.51
C PRO A 62 15.40 -12.17 6.46
N GLU A 63 16.05 -11.71 5.38
CA GLU A 63 15.39 -11.08 4.23
C GLU A 63 14.76 -12.13 3.32
N THR A 64 14.10 -13.15 3.89
CA THR A 64 13.49 -14.26 3.17
C THR A 64 12.04 -14.46 3.59
N PHE A 65 11.22 -14.90 2.64
CA PHE A 65 9.85 -15.31 2.88
C PHE A 65 9.54 -16.57 2.06
N ALA A 66 8.68 -17.43 2.57
CA ALA A 66 8.28 -18.67 1.91
C ALA A 66 6.92 -18.52 1.23
N VAL A 67 6.79 -19.10 0.06
CA VAL A 67 5.55 -19.22 -0.70
C VAL A 67 5.35 -20.68 -1.04
N THR A 68 4.19 -21.21 -0.68
CA THR A 68 3.83 -22.61 -0.89
C THR A 68 2.88 -22.70 -2.08
N SER A 69 3.20 -23.58 -3.02
CA SER A 69 2.45 -23.75 -4.27
C SER A 69 2.49 -25.20 -4.71
N GLY A 70 1.36 -25.90 -4.62
CA GLY A 70 1.26 -27.33 -4.90
C GLY A 70 2.26 -28.16 -4.07
N GLY A 71 2.96 -29.10 -4.69
CA GLY A 71 3.97 -29.94 -4.03
C GLY A 71 5.35 -29.28 -3.82
N ARG A 72 5.42 -27.94 -3.73
CA ARG A 72 6.69 -27.21 -3.63
C ARG A 72 6.59 -26.01 -2.70
N VAL A 73 7.71 -25.71 -2.03
CA VAL A 73 7.89 -24.48 -1.25
C VAL A 73 9.02 -23.66 -1.85
N GLN A 74 8.73 -22.43 -2.25
CA GLN A 74 9.70 -21.48 -2.81
C GLN A 74 10.08 -20.44 -1.76
N VAL A 75 11.38 -20.28 -1.52
CA VAL A 75 11.91 -19.24 -0.65
C VAL A 75 12.36 -18.07 -1.52
N PHE A 76 11.76 -16.92 -1.29
CA PHE A 76 12.04 -15.67 -1.98
C PHE A 76 12.89 -14.75 -1.12
N SER A 77 13.66 -13.86 -1.76
CA SER A 77 14.35 -12.76 -1.07
C SER A 77 13.48 -11.51 -1.05
N SER A 78 13.34 -10.88 0.11
CA SER A 78 12.64 -9.58 0.26
C SER A 78 13.46 -8.40 -0.29
N ARG A 79 14.73 -8.57 -0.66
CA ARG A 79 15.51 -7.50 -1.30
C ARG A 79 15.45 -7.56 -2.82
N THR A 80 15.72 -8.74 -3.39
CA THR A 80 15.80 -8.90 -4.85
C THR A 80 14.47 -9.33 -5.48
N ARG A 81 13.52 -9.85 -4.67
CA ARG A 81 12.22 -10.39 -5.11
C ARG A 81 12.34 -11.59 -6.04
N LYS A 82 13.51 -12.21 -6.07
CA LYS A 82 13.80 -13.42 -6.84
C LYS A 82 13.67 -14.64 -5.94
N VAL A 83 13.35 -15.77 -6.56
CA VAL A 83 13.43 -17.08 -5.91
C VAL A 83 14.89 -17.32 -5.54
N VAL A 84 15.15 -17.54 -4.27
CA VAL A 84 16.47 -17.95 -3.77
C VAL A 84 16.58 -19.46 -3.90
N LYS A 85 15.55 -20.19 -3.45
CA LYS A 85 15.53 -21.64 -3.44
C LYS A 85 14.13 -22.21 -3.67
N THR A 86 14.10 -23.41 -4.22
CA THR A 86 12.88 -24.22 -4.37
C THR A 86 13.11 -25.54 -3.67
N ILE A 87 12.19 -25.91 -2.77
CA ILE A 87 12.17 -27.18 -2.05
C ILE A 87 11.07 -28.03 -2.69
N THR A 88 11.46 -29.20 -3.21
CA THR A 88 10.57 -30.15 -3.92
C THR A 88 10.66 -31.55 -3.33
N ARG A 89 11.23 -31.69 -2.13
CA ARG A 89 11.53 -32.98 -1.48
C ARG A 89 10.31 -33.58 -0.78
N PHE A 90 9.12 -33.15 -1.18
CA PHE A 90 7.85 -33.77 -0.84
C PHE A 90 7.68 -35.02 -1.71
N GLY A 91 6.90 -36.00 -1.26
CA GLY A 91 6.60 -37.17 -2.10
C GLY A 91 6.04 -36.76 -3.47
N VAL A 92 6.18 -37.61 -4.49
CA VAL A 92 5.80 -37.28 -5.88
C VAL A 92 4.31 -36.86 -6.00
N GLU A 93 3.46 -37.39 -5.13
CA GLU A 93 2.02 -37.07 -5.06
C GLU A 93 1.66 -36.17 -3.86
N ASP A 94 2.64 -35.80 -3.03
CA ASP A 94 2.41 -35.09 -1.78
C ASP A 94 2.38 -33.57 -2.00
N ARG A 95 1.23 -32.95 -1.73
CA ARG A 95 1.07 -31.49 -1.81
C ARG A 95 1.52 -30.84 -0.50
N ALA A 96 2.28 -29.75 -0.60
CA ALA A 96 2.62 -28.95 0.57
C ALA A 96 1.49 -27.93 0.81
N HIS A 97 0.92 -27.90 2.01
CA HIS A 97 -0.16 -26.97 2.35
C HIS A 97 0.36 -25.68 2.97
N SER A 98 1.29 -25.80 3.92
CA SER A 98 1.94 -24.68 4.58
C SER A 98 3.46 -24.80 4.49
N GLY A 99 4.11 -23.64 4.40
CA GLY A 99 5.55 -23.48 4.48
C GLY A 99 5.84 -22.31 5.39
N ASP A 100 6.45 -22.56 6.55
CA ASP A 100 6.71 -21.57 7.60
C ASP A 100 8.21 -21.52 7.92
N ILE A 101 8.79 -20.33 7.80
CA ILE A 101 10.21 -20.11 8.09
C ILE A 101 10.35 -19.73 9.56
N ARG A 102 11.26 -20.41 10.26
CA ARG A 102 11.62 -20.10 11.65
C ARG A 102 12.20 -18.69 11.75
N ARG A 103 12.04 -18.03 12.89
CA ARG A 103 12.54 -16.66 13.14
C ARG A 103 14.02 -16.41 12.80
N ASP A 104 14.87 -17.43 12.90
CA ASP A 104 16.31 -17.35 12.54
C ASP A 104 16.57 -17.41 11.02
N GLY A 105 15.56 -17.70 10.21
CA GLY A 105 15.65 -17.84 8.75
C GLY A 105 16.33 -19.12 8.25
N ARG A 106 16.82 -19.99 9.15
CA ARG A 106 17.60 -21.19 8.79
C ARG A 106 16.77 -22.43 8.57
N VAL A 107 15.65 -22.58 9.28
CA VAL A 107 14.82 -23.79 9.24
C VAL A 107 13.47 -23.45 8.65
N LEU A 108 12.99 -24.29 7.73
CA LEU A 108 11.67 -24.22 7.15
C LEU A 108 10.87 -25.45 7.57
N LEU A 109 9.63 -25.23 7.99
CA LEU A 109 8.67 -26.28 8.32
C LEU A 109 7.64 -26.36 7.22
N ALA A 110 7.29 -27.57 6.80
CA ALA A 110 6.23 -27.79 5.83
C ALA A 110 5.34 -28.97 6.21
N GLY A 111 4.03 -28.79 6.02
CA GLY A 111 3.01 -29.83 6.18
C GLY A 111 2.60 -30.41 4.83
N GLY A 112 2.59 -31.73 4.73
CA GLY A 112 2.16 -32.48 3.56
C GLY A 112 0.72 -33.01 3.64
N ASP A 113 0.18 -33.36 2.49
CA ASP A 113 -1.08 -34.09 2.28
C ASP A 113 -0.97 -35.53 2.82
N SER A 114 0.23 -36.11 2.80
CA SER A 114 0.52 -37.43 3.40
C SER A 114 0.43 -37.47 4.93
N GLY A 115 0.14 -36.34 5.59
CA GLY A 115 0.17 -36.19 7.05
C GLY A 115 1.59 -36.05 7.62
N ALA A 116 2.62 -36.12 6.77
CA ALA A 116 4.00 -35.91 7.19
C ALA A 116 4.29 -34.41 7.40
N ILE A 117 4.97 -34.11 8.50
CA ILE A 117 5.54 -32.79 8.76
C ILE A 117 7.05 -32.89 8.53
N GLN A 118 7.59 -32.03 7.68
CA GLN A 118 9.01 -32.05 7.31
C GLN A 118 9.68 -30.74 7.70
N ALA A 119 10.76 -30.84 8.47
CA ALA A 119 11.66 -29.73 8.77
C ALA A 119 12.86 -29.78 7.81
N PHE A 120 13.12 -28.68 7.12
CA PHE A 120 14.21 -28.51 6.19
C PHE A 120 15.19 -27.46 6.68
N ASP A 121 16.47 -27.68 6.42
CA ASP A 121 17.43 -26.58 6.43
C ASP A 121 17.32 -25.79 5.12
N VAL A 122 17.05 -24.49 5.24
CA VAL A 122 16.92 -23.55 4.12
C VAL A 122 18.24 -23.46 3.35
N ASN A 123 19.39 -23.68 4.01
CA ASN A 123 20.69 -23.60 3.36
C ASN A 123 21.01 -24.82 2.49
N SER A 124 20.98 -26.01 3.09
CA SER A 124 21.34 -27.26 2.42
C SER A 124 20.20 -27.93 1.64
N ARG A 125 18.94 -27.49 1.84
CA ARG A 125 17.71 -28.18 1.35
C ARG A 125 17.57 -29.61 1.87
N ALA A 126 18.40 -30.00 2.86
CA ALA A 126 18.34 -31.30 3.48
C ALA A 126 17.12 -31.37 4.42
N ILE A 127 16.53 -32.56 4.50
CA ILE A 127 15.54 -32.87 5.51
C ILE A 127 16.31 -33.01 6.83
N LEU A 128 16.01 -32.14 7.79
CA LEU A 128 16.51 -32.25 9.15
C LEU A 128 15.75 -33.34 9.90
N LYS A 129 14.42 -33.31 9.76
CA LYS A 129 13.53 -34.21 10.49
C LYS A 129 12.19 -34.38 9.79
N THR A 130 11.58 -35.55 9.97
CA THR A 130 10.24 -35.87 9.47
C THR A 130 9.42 -36.49 10.59
N TRP A 131 8.25 -35.94 10.87
CA TRP A 131 7.27 -36.50 11.79
C TRP A 131 6.12 -37.13 11.01
N LYS A 132 5.74 -38.36 11.38
CA LYS A 132 4.65 -39.13 10.74
C LYS A 132 3.70 -39.73 11.77
N GLU A 133 3.13 -38.88 12.64
CA GLU A 133 2.10 -39.36 13.58
C GLU A 133 0.67 -38.96 13.16
N HIS A 134 0.51 -37.92 12.34
CA HIS A 134 -0.79 -37.60 11.75
C HIS A 134 -1.13 -38.62 10.66
N LYS A 135 -2.38 -39.06 10.64
CA LYS A 135 -2.88 -40.02 9.64
C LYS A 135 -3.54 -39.33 8.43
N GLN A 136 -3.90 -38.06 8.60
CA GLN A 136 -4.58 -37.23 7.61
C GLN A 136 -3.74 -35.99 7.28
N PRO A 137 -4.09 -35.24 6.21
CA PRO A 137 -3.34 -34.07 5.77
C PRO A 137 -3.08 -33.05 6.88
N VAL A 138 -1.90 -32.45 6.88
CA VAL A 138 -1.54 -31.37 7.80
C VAL A 138 -1.56 -30.05 7.03
N HIS A 139 -2.57 -29.22 7.29
CA HIS A 139 -2.76 -27.96 6.56
C HIS A 139 -1.87 -26.85 7.07
N VAL A 140 -1.79 -26.68 8.39
CA VAL A 140 -1.08 -25.57 9.00
C VAL A 140 0.02 -26.08 9.91
N THR A 141 1.20 -25.55 9.67
CA THR A 141 2.38 -25.72 10.52
C THR A 141 2.94 -24.35 10.84
N LYS A 142 3.21 -24.09 12.14
CA LYS A 142 3.69 -22.80 12.62
C LYS A 142 4.77 -22.99 13.67
N TRP A 143 5.79 -22.13 13.62
CA TRP A 143 6.78 -22.02 14.69
C TRP A 143 6.24 -21.20 15.86
N SER A 144 6.68 -21.53 17.08
CA SER A 144 6.47 -20.66 18.22
C SER A 144 7.22 -19.33 18.02
N PRO A 145 6.58 -18.18 18.30
CA PRO A 145 7.26 -16.88 18.25
C PRO A 145 8.22 -16.70 19.44
N ALA A 146 7.97 -17.38 20.57
CA ALA A 146 8.74 -17.25 21.81
C ALA A 146 9.88 -18.27 21.90
N GLU A 147 9.59 -19.53 21.62
CA GLU A 147 10.53 -20.63 21.71
C GLU A 147 11.05 -21.02 20.34
N LEU A 148 12.32 -21.42 20.30
CA LEU A 148 12.99 -21.75 19.06
C LEU A 148 12.66 -23.18 18.60
N THR A 149 12.46 -24.12 19.52
CA THR A 149 12.34 -25.55 19.19
C THR A 149 10.90 -26.01 19.03
N THR A 150 9.96 -25.26 19.60
CA THR A 150 8.54 -25.62 19.67
C THR A 150 7.79 -25.23 18.41
N LEU A 151 6.97 -26.15 17.92
CA LEU A 151 6.15 -25.99 16.72
C LEU A 151 4.74 -26.55 16.95
N MET A 152 3.79 -26.07 16.16
CA MET A 152 2.40 -26.51 16.18
C MET A 152 1.99 -27.01 14.81
N SER A 153 1.21 -28.09 14.78
CA SER A 153 0.51 -28.57 13.58
C SER A 153 -0.99 -28.64 13.81
N ALA A 154 -1.75 -28.31 12.76
CA ALA A 154 -3.18 -28.54 12.68
C ALA A 154 -3.48 -29.41 11.46
N SER A 155 -4.26 -30.48 11.69
CA SER A 155 -4.55 -31.51 10.71
C SER A 155 -6.05 -31.69 10.51
N ASP A 156 -6.39 -32.32 9.39
CA ASP A 156 -7.75 -32.78 9.11
C ASP A 156 -8.22 -33.87 10.08
N ASP A 157 -7.31 -34.54 10.81
CA ASP A 157 -7.66 -35.54 11.82
C ASP A 157 -8.34 -34.98 13.07
N THR A 158 -8.81 -33.73 13.03
CA THR A 158 -9.40 -32.94 14.12
C THR A 158 -8.47 -32.63 15.28
N THR A 159 -7.18 -33.03 15.19
CA THR A 159 -6.20 -32.82 16.25
C THR A 159 -5.29 -31.64 15.94
N VAL A 160 -4.97 -30.89 17.00
CA VAL A 160 -3.88 -29.91 17.00
C VAL A 160 -2.78 -30.47 17.88
N ARG A 161 -1.54 -30.51 17.38
CA ARG A 161 -0.42 -31.09 18.13
C ARG A 161 0.68 -30.08 18.33
N LEU A 162 1.26 -30.13 19.52
CA LEU A 162 2.50 -29.44 19.86
C LEU A 162 3.66 -30.41 19.65
N TRP A 163 4.75 -29.91 19.08
CA TRP A 163 5.97 -30.69 18.92
C TRP A 163 7.17 -29.89 19.38
N ASP A 164 8.21 -30.63 19.72
CA ASP A 164 9.52 -30.08 20.03
C ASP A 164 10.54 -30.66 19.04
N LEU A 165 11.34 -29.81 18.42
CA LEU A 165 12.31 -30.19 17.38
C LEU A 165 13.21 -31.38 17.75
N PRO A 166 13.81 -31.47 18.95
CA PRO A 166 14.60 -32.64 19.35
C PRO A 166 13.77 -33.91 19.55
N SER A 167 12.49 -33.81 19.94
CA SER A 167 11.63 -34.97 20.21
C SER A 167 11.06 -35.58 18.92
N ASP A 168 11.02 -36.90 18.84
CA ASP A 168 10.37 -37.64 17.75
C ASP A 168 8.85 -37.75 17.94
N LYS A 169 8.40 -37.66 19.19
CA LYS A 169 6.97 -37.72 19.54
C LYS A 169 6.39 -36.34 19.75
N SER A 170 5.10 -36.20 19.48
CA SER A 170 4.34 -35.00 19.87
C SER A 170 4.41 -34.82 21.39
N THR A 171 4.67 -33.59 21.83
CA THR A 171 4.75 -33.27 23.26
C THR A 171 3.37 -33.23 23.86
N GLN A 172 2.39 -32.69 23.13
CA GLN A 172 0.99 -32.65 23.53
C GLN A 172 0.05 -32.77 22.33
N THR A 173 -1.11 -33.35 22.60
CA THR A 173 -2.21 -33.49 21.64
C THR A 173 -3.47 -32.80 22.19
N PHE A 174 -4.00 -31.86 21.42
CA PHE A 174 -5.24 -31.17 21.72
C PHE A 174 -6.36 -31.78 20.88
N VAL A 175 -7.28 -32.45 21.57
CA VAL A 175 -8.46 -33.09 20.99
C VAL A 175 -9.69 -32.31 21.42
N GLY A 176 -10.59 -32.02 20.48
CA GLY A 176 -11.88 -31.44 20.82
C GLY A 176 -12.67 -30.88 19.65
N HIS A 177 -12.01 -30.52 18.54
CA HIS A 177 -12.70 -30.14 17.31
C HIS A 177 -13.50 -31.32 16.74
N GLN A 178 -14.59 -31.01 16.05
CA GLN A 178 -15.47 -32.02 15.45
C GLN A 178 -15.26 -32.21 13.94
N ASP A 179 -14.56 -31.27 13.30
CA ASP A 179 -14.31 -31.25 11.86
C ASP A 179 -12.90 -30.68 11.56
N TYR A 180 -12.54 -30.60 10.28
CA TYR A 180 -11.21 -30.23 9.79
C TYR A 180 -10.67 -28.95 10.42
N VAL A 181 -9.43 -29.01 10.94
CA VAL A 181 -8.74 -27.86 11.52
C VAL A 181 -7.80 -27.26 10.48
N ARG A 182 -8.25 -26.18 9.83
CA ARG A 182 -7.55 -25.55 8.69
C ARG A 182 -6.78 -24.28 9.05
N CYS A 183 -6.97 -23.72 10.25
CA CYS A 183 -6.20 -22.59 10.71
C CYS A 183 -5.78 -22.72 12.18
N GLY A 184 -4.64 -22.14 12.52
CA GLY A 184 -4.16 -22.11 13.88
C GLY A 184 -2.79 -21.44 13.98
N GLY A 185 -2.39 -21.14 15.21
CA GLY A 185 -1.13 -20.51 15.49
C GLY A 185 -0.92 -20.26 16.97
N PHE A 186 0.17 -19.55 17.25
CA PHE A 186 0.51 -19.11 18.59
C PHE A 186 0.04 -17.67 18.81
N MET A 187 -0.39 -17.39 20.03
CA MET A 187 -0.59 -16.02 20.46
C MET A 187 0.75 -15.24 20.47
N PRO A 188 0.77 -13.93 20.20
CA PRO A 188 1.96 -13.10 20.37
C PRO A 188 2.09 -12.58 21.81
N GLY A 189 3.30 -12.17 22.22
CA GLY A 189 3.57 -11.49 23.50
C GLY A 189 3.77 -12.42 24.69
N GLN A 190 3.44 -11.94 25.90
CA GLN A 190 3.53 -12.73 27.15
C GLN A 190 2.53 -13.90 27.18
N ALA A 191 1.46 -13.81 26.40
CA ALA A 191 0.53 -14.90 26.13
C ALA A 191 1.09 -15.93 25.13
N GLY A 192 2.37 -15.84 24.74
CA GLY A 192 2.99 -16.60 23.63
C GLY A 192 3.02 -18.12 23.77
N ARG A 193 2.55 -18.64 24.90
CA ARG A 193 2.39 -20.06 25.16
C ARG A 193 0.99 -20.58 24.85
N LEU A 194 -0.02 -19.70 24.72
CA LEU A 194 -1.37 -20.06 24.32
C LEU A 194 -1.42 -20.32 22.81
N LEU A 195 -2.15 -21.37 22.42
CA LEU A 195 -2.40 -21.70 21.02
C LEU A 195 -3.85 -21.40 20.68
N PHE A 196 -4.10 -21.02 19.44
CA PHE A 196 -5.46 -20.94 18.90
C PHE A 196 -5.59 -21.88 17.70
N SER A 197 -6.80 -22.39 17.50
CA SER A 197 -7.17 -23.17 16.34
C SER A 197 -8.56 -22.79 15.87
N GLY A 198 -8.75 -22.70 14.56
CA GLY A 198 -10.05 -22.54 13.94
C GLY A 198 -10.35 -23.74 13.05
N SER A 199 -11.59 -24.22 13.13
CA SER A 199 -12.04 -25.41 12.44
C SER A 199 -13.28 -25.09 11.59
N TYR A 200 -13.54 -25.98 10.64
CA TYR A 200 -14.78 -26.00 9.86
C TYR A 200 -16.01 -26.41 10.69
N ASP A 201 -15.81 -26.86 11.93
CA ASP A 201 -16.87 -27.03 12.95
C ASP A 201 -17.47 -25.70 13.43
N GLN A 202 -17.09 -24.58 12.79
CA GLN A 202 -17.52 -23.21 13.10
C GLN A 202 -17.03 -22.75 14.47
N THR A 203 -16.00 -23.38 15.05
CA THR A 203 -15.44 -22.97 16.33
C THR A 203 -14.01 -22.49 16.22
N VAL A 204 -13.70 -21.44 16.98
CA VAL A 204 -12.34 -21.04 17.32
C VAL A 204 -12.07 -21.41 18.76
N ARG A 205 -11.03 -22.20 18.98
CA ARG A 205 -10.64 -22.68 20.31
C ARG A 205 -9.29 -22.13 20.70
N LEU A 206 -9.16 -21.82 21.99
CA LEU A 206 -7.91 -21.44 22.62
C LEU A 206 -7.44 -22.56 23.55
N TRP A 207 -6.17 -22.91 23.45
CA TRP A 207 -5.54 -24.01 24.20
C TRP A 207 -4.41 -23.46 25.06
N ASP A 208 -4.33 -23.94 26.30
CA ASP A 208 -3.17 -23.75 27.17
C ASP A 208 -2.40 -25.08 27.24
N PRO A 209 -1.13 -25.13 26.82
CA PRO A 209 -0.33 -26.36 26.89
C PRO A 209 0.02 -26.77 28.32
N ARG A 210 -0.37 -26.01 29.34
CA ARG A 210 -0.24 -26.45 30.74
C ARG A 210 -1.41 -27.33 31.19
N ILE A 211 -2.55 -27.24 30.50
CA ILE A 211 -3.78 -27.92 30.86
C ILE A 211 -4.07 -28.95 29.78
N GLU A 212 -3.93 -30.23 30.11
CA GLU A 212 -4.19 -31.30 29.16
C GLU A 212 -5.71 -31.51 28.96
N GLY A 213 -6.10 -31.66 27.70
CA GLY A 213 -7.41 -32.22 27.32
C GLY A 213 -8.62 -31.29 27.31
N LYS A 214 -8.49 -29.98 27.57
CA LYS A 214 -9.61 -29.02 27.46
C LYS A 214 -9.21 -27.70 26.81
N ALA A 215 -10.10 -27.19 25.95
CA ALA A 215 -9.99 -25.83 25.44
C ALA A 215 -10.32 -24.84 26.55
N VAL A 216 -9.51 -23.80 26.71
CA VAL A 216 -9.69 -22.73 27.70
C VAL A 216 -10.91 -21.88 27.34
N MET A 217 -11.03 -21.56 26.05
CA MET A 217 -12.16 -20.80 25.51
C MET A 217 -12.56 -21.37 24.17
N THR A 218 -13.86 -21.34 23.89
CA THR A 218 -14.45 -21.74 22.61
C THR A 218 -15.39 -20.64 22.14
N PHE A 219 -15.10 -20.05 20.99
CA PHE A 219 -15.98 -19.12 20.31
C PHE A 219 -16.70 -19.85 19.18
N LYS A 220 -18.03 -19.73 19.15
CA LYS A 220 -18.85 -20.32 18.08
C LYS A 220 -19.24 -19.24 17.08
N HIS A 221 -19.05 -19.56 15.81
CA HIS A 221 -19.41 -18.74 14.66
C HIS A 221 -20.57 -19.39 13.90
N ALA A 222 -21.19 -18.64 12.98
CA ALA A 222 -22.29 -19.14 12.18
C ALA A 222 -21.82 -19.96 10.95
N ALA A 223 -20.54 -19.86 10.60
CA ALA A 223 -19.96 -20.39 9.38
C ALA A 223 -18.57 -20.95 9.63
N ALA A 224 -18.05 -21.74 8.67
CA ALA A 224 -16.73 -22.34 8.75
C ALA A 224 -15.63 -21.28 8.83
N VAL A 225 -14.63 -21.52 9.69
CA VAL A 225 -13.53 -20.58 9.93
C VAL A 225 -12.37 -20.88 8.98
N GLU A 226 -12.03 -19.92 8.12
CA GLU A 226 -10.95 -20.07 7.13
C GLU A 226 -9.60 -19.60 7.68
N SER A 227 -9.57 -18.48 8.40
CA SER A 227 -8.33 -17.93 8.93
C SER A 227 -8.53 -17.26 10.27
N VAL A 228 -7.51 -17.35 11.11
CA VAL A 228 -7.46 -16.71 12.42
C VAL A 228 -6.15 -15.95 12.55
N LEU A 229 -6.23 -14.69 12.97
CA LEU A 229 -5.10 -13.79 13.15
C LEU A 229 -5.18 -13.12 14.53
N PRO A 230 -4.22 -13.35 15.44
CA PRO A 230 -4.13 -12.57 16.67
C PRO A 230 -3.50 -11.20 16.42
N LEU A 231 -3.95 -10.18 17.15
CA LEU A 231 -3.29 -8.88 17.15
C LEU A 231 -2.03 -8.90 18.04
N PRO A 232 -0.99 -8.10 17.75
CA PRO A 232 0.25 -8.09 18.52
C PRO A 232 0.11 -7.75 20.00
N SER A 233 -0.97 -7.07 20.38
CA SER A 233 -1.29 -6.79 21.78
C SER A 233 -1.59 -8.06 22.59
N GLY A 234 -1.94 -9.16 21.93
CA GLY A 234 -2.31 -10.43 22.56
C GLY A 234 -3.70 -10.42 23.20
N THR A 235 -4.43 -9.29 23.15
CA THR A 235 -5.76 -9.14 23.78
C THR A 235 -6.90 -9.54 22.86
N THR A 236 -6.74 -9.32 21.56
CA THR A 236 -7.81 -9.47 20.57
C THR A 236 -7.40 -10.42 19.45
N LEU A 237 -8.38 -11.19 18.96
CA LEU A 237 -8.22 -12.20 17.93
C LEU A 237 -9.25 -11.95 16.81
N LEU A 238 -8.80 -12.02 15.56
CA LEU A 238 -9.64 -11.89 14.37
C LEU A 238 -9.90 -13.26 13.78
N ALA A 239 -11.17 -13.62 13.64
CA ALA A 239 -11.57 -14.87 12.99
C ALA A 239 -12.40 -14.56 11.75
N SER A 240 -11.96 -15.04 10.59
CA SER A 240 -12.72 -14.95 9.35
C SER A 240 -13.61 -16.18 9.20
N ALA A 241 -14.92 -15.93 9.12
CA ALA A 241 -15.94 -16.94 8.93
C ALA A 241 -16.77 -16.55 7.70
N GLU A 242 -16.63 -17.34 6.62
CA GLU A 242 -17.11 -16.99 5.28
C GLU A 242 -16.84 -15.51 4.92
N ASN A 243 -17.88 -14.72 4.70
CA ASN A 243 -17.86 -13.33 4.23
C ASN A 243 -17.72 -12.30 5.37
N THR A 244 -17.66 -12.78 6.62
CA THR A 244 -17.55 -11.94 7.80
C THR A 244 -16.21 -12.11 8.51
N ILE A 245 -15.74 -11.03 9.12
CA ILE A 245 -14.59 -11.04 10.02
C ILE A 245 -15.09 -10.63 11.40
N SER A 246 -14.89 -11.50 12.39
CA SER A 246 -15.26 -11.22 13.78
C SER A 246 -14.03 -10.79 14.58
N VAL A 247 -14.17 -9.71 15.33
CA VAL A 247 -13.18 -9.23 16.29
C VAL A 247 -13.57 -9.79 17.66
N LEU A 248 -12.73 -10.65 18.23
CA LEU A 248 -12.95 -11.32 19.51
C LEU A 248 -12.02 -10.72 20.56
N ASP A 249 -12.56 -10.41 21.75
CA ASP A 249 -11.80 -10.02 22.92
C ASP A 249 -11.56 -11.25 23.80
N LEU A 250 -10.29 -11.62 23.97
CA LEU A 250 -9.88 -12.78 24.74
C LEU A 250 -9.91 -12.53 26.25
N VAL A 251 -9.76 -11.28 26.69
CA VAL A 251 -9.74 -10.96 28.12
C VAL A 251 -11.14 -11.03 28.71
N ALA A 252 -12.12 -10.46 27.99
CA ALA A 252 -13.52 -10.49 28.38
C ALA A 252 -14.29 -11.72 27.85
N GLY A 253 -13.68 -12.52 26.97
CA GLY A 253 -14.31 -13.70 26.37
C GLY A 253 -15.55 -13.38 25.53
N ARG A 254 -15.60 -12.20 24.91
CA ARG A 254 -16.78 -11.70 24.16
C ARG A 254 -16.44 -11.27 22.73
N PRO A 255 -17.36 -11.44 21.77
CA PRO A 255 -17.21 -10.80 20.46
C PRO A 255 -17.42 -9.29 20.58
N LEU A 256 -16.50 -8.49 20.02
CA LEU A 256 -16.59 -7.02 20.00
C LEU A 256 -17.39 -6.53 18.79
N GLN A 257 -17.01 -6.95 17.59
CA GLN A 257 -17.57 -6.43 16.35
C GLN A 257 -17.55 -7.47 15.23
N LEU A 258 -18.55 -7.39 14.35
CA LEU A 258 -18.66 -8.19 13.13
C LEU A 258 -18.52 -7.28 11.91
N LEU A 259 -17.56 -7.60 11.03
CA LEU A 259 -17.26 -6.85 9.81
C LEU A 259 -17.77 -7.62 8.60
N ARG A 260 -18.76 -7.06 7.89
CA ARG A 260 -19.34 -7.66 6.69
C ARG A 260 -19.08 -6.77 5.47
N ASN A 261 -17.88 -6.87 4.93
CA ASN A 261 -17.46 -6.07 3.79
C ASN A 261 -17.19 -6.90 2.53
N HIS A 262 -16.96 -8.20 2.64
CA HIS A 262 -16.68 -9.05 1.46
C HIS A 262 -17.96 -9.68 0.92
N GLN A 263 -17.98 -9.94 -0.39
CA GLN A 263 -19.13 -10.61 -1.03
C GLN A 263 -18.98 -12.13 -0.94
N LYS A 264 -17.75 -12.63 -1.12
CA LYS A 264 -17.40 -14.05 -0.99
C LYS A 264 -16.59 -14.29 0.28
N THR A 265 -16.18 -15.54 0.48
CA THR A 265 -15.41 -15.96 1.65
C THR A 265 -14.06 -15.25 1.75
N VAL A 266 -13.68 -14.89 2.98
CA VAL A 266 -12.39 -14.30 3.34
C VAL A 266 -11.42 -15.43 3.65
N THR A 267 -10.44 -15.60 2.79
CA THR A 267 -9.51 -16.74 2.79
C THR A 267 -8.32 -16.51 3.71
N SER A 268 -7.84 -15.27 3.82
CA SER A 268 -6.63 -14.96 4.59
C SER A 268 -6.68 -13.58 5.23
N LEU A 269 -6.07 -13.49 6.40
CA LEU A 269 -5.87 -12.28 7.17
C LEU A 269 -4.36 -12.04 7.36
N ALA A 270 -3.94 -10.79 7.22
CA ALA A 270 -2.56 -10.37 7.46
C ALA A 270 -2.49 -9.08 8.26
N LEU A 271 -1.43 -8.92 9.03
CA LEU A 271 -1.16 -7.72 9.82
C LEU A 271 -0.22 -6.78 9.07
N ALA A 272 -0.49 -5.48 9.11
CA ALA A 272 0.34 -4.43 8.50
C ALA A 272 0.63 -3.29 9.47
N ASN A 273 1.62 -2.46 9.12
CA ASN A 273 2.05 -1.26 9.84
C ASN A 273 2.16 -1.48 11.36
N ASN A 274 3.02 -2.41 11.77
CA ASN A 274 3.30 -2.73 13.18
C ASN A 274 2.12 -3.23 14.01
N GLY A 275 0.98 -3.54 13.38
CA GLY A 275 -0.23 -3.98 14.05
C GLY A 275 -1.34 -2.95 14.13
N GLU A 276 -1.16 -1.79 13.50
CA GLU A 276 -2.20 -0.77 13.41
C GLU A 276 -3.21 -1.04 12.31
N ARG A 277 -2.85 -1.90 11.33
CA ARG A 277 -3.69 -2.18 10.17
C ARG A 277 -3.84 -3.68 9.96
N VAL A 278 -5.02 -4.08 9.53
CA VAL A 278 -5.37 -5.46 9.21
C VAL A 278 -5.75 -5.53 7.75
N LEU A 279 -5.28 -6.56 7.07
CA LEU A 279 -5.61 -6.81 5.68
C LEU A 279 -6.42 -8.09 5.58
N SER A 280 -7.50 -8.05 4.82
CA SER A 280 -8.30 -9.23 4.48
C SER A 280 -8.22 -9.50 2.99
N GLY A 281 -7.99 -10.76 2.63
CA GLY A 281 -8.07 -11.27 1.26
C GLY A 281 -9.33 -12.09 1.08
N GLY A 282 -10.14 -11.78 0.07
CA GLY A 282 -11.34 -12.53 -0.27
C GLY A 282 -11.23 -13.32 -1.57
N LEU A 283 -12.05 -14.36 -1.69
CA LEU A 283 -12.27 -15.11 -2.93
C LEU A 283 -12.99 -14.26 -4.01
N ASP A 284 -13.47 -13.07 -3.64
CA ASP A 284 -13.96 -12.02 -4.54
C ASP A 284 -12.83 -11.27 -5.27
N GLY A 285 -11.57 -11.63 -5.02
CA GLY A 285 -10.40 -10.96 -5.59
C GLY A 285 -10.10 -9.61 -4.93
N HIS A 286 -10.79 -9.26 -3.83
CA HIS A 286 -10.56 -8.00 -3.14
C HIS A 286 -9.62 -8.21 -1.95
N VAL A 287 -8.63 -7.31 -1.84
CA VAL A 287 -7.90 -7.08 -0.60
C VAL A 287 -8.46 -5.82 0.03
N LYS A 288 -8.94 -5.88 1.27
CA LYS A 288 -9.40 -4.70 2.01
C LYS A 288 -8.46 -4.43 3.19
N VAL A 289 -8.22 -3.15 3.45
CA VAL A 289 -7.42 -2.69 4.59
C VAL A 289 -8.35 -2.10 5.64
N PHE A 290 -8.23 -2.59 6.86
CA PHE A 290 -8.94 -2.14 8.04
C PHE A 290 -8.02 -1.44 9.02
N GLU A 291 -8.56 -0.44 9.70
CA GLU A 291 -7.99 0.15 10.90
C GLU A 291 -8.33 -0.69 12.13
N THR A 292 -7.42 -0.83 13.10
CA THR A 292 -7.65 -1.65 14.31
C THR A 292 -8.43 -0.94 15.41
N THR A 293 -8.56 0.38 15.38
CA THR A 293 -9.32 1.15 16.38
C THR A 293 -10.79 1.30 16.00
N GLY A 294 -11.06 1.76 14.79
CA GLY A 294 -12.42 2.00 14.28
C GLY A 294 -12.99 0.91 13.37
N TRP A 295 -12.17 -0.08 12.97
CA TRP A 295 -12.55 -1.16 12.04
C TRP A 295 -13.20 -0.70 10.71
N ASN A 296 -12.89 0.53 10.30
CA ASN A 296 -13.34 1.10 9.04
C ASN A 296 -12.49 0.61 7.87
N VAL A 297 -13.10 0.52 6.68
CA VAL A 297 -12.38 0.22 5.44
C VAL A 297 -11.61 1.46 5.00
N VAL A 298 -10.28 1.36 5.06
CA VAL A 298 -9.35 2.44 4.72
C VAL A 298 -9.07 2.48 3.21
N ALA A 299 -8.71 1.31 2.68
CA ALA A 299 -8.32 1.16 1.29
C ALA A 299 -8.69 -0.24 0.78
N GLY A 300 -8.70 -0.41 -0.53
CA GLY A 300 -8.94 -1.69 -1.17
C GLY A 300 -8.15 -1.84 -2.46
N PHE A 301 -7.80 -3.08 -2.78
CA PHE A 301 -7.21 -3.47 -4.05
C PHE A 301 -8.07 -4.56 -4.67
N LYS A 302 -8.26 -4.50 -5.98
CA LYS A 302 -8.89 -5.56 -6.75
C LYS A 302 -7.84 -6.29 -7.57
N TYR A 303 -7.84 -7.61 -7.46
CA TYR A 303 -7.03 -8.53 -8.24
C TYR A 303 -7.93 -9.24 -9.28
N PRO A 304 -7.35 -9.68 -10.41
CA PRO A 304 -8.12 -10.30 -11.49
C PRO A 304 -8.63 -11.71 -11.14
N SER A 305 -7.94 -12.43 -10.25
CA SER A 305 -8.30 -13.77 -9.81
C SER A 305 -8.61 -13.83 -8.31
N PRO A 306 -9.35 -14.86 -7.85
CA PRO A 306 -9.60 -15.09 -6.44
C PRO A 306 -8.31 -15.24 -5.65
N ILE A 307 -8.30 -14.69 -4.43
CA ILE A 307 -7.12 -14.68 -3.56
C ILE A 307 -7.26 -15.83 -2.56
N LEU A 308 -6.21 -16.65 -2.46
CA LEU A 308 -6.13 -17.73 -1.48
C LEU A 308 -5.27 -17.34 -0.28
N SER A 309 -4.16 -16.63 -0.52
CA SER A 309 -3.22 -16.26 0.52
C SER A 309 -2.77 -14.81 0.41
N LEU A 310 -2.54 -14.20 1.56
CA LEU A 310 -2.14 -12.82 1.70
C LEU A 310 -1.03 -12.72 2.75
N GLY A 311 0.03 -11.96 2.44
CA GLY A 311 1.10 -11.69 3.39
C GLY A 311 1.71 -10.32 3.19
N VAL A 312 1.87 -9.56 4.27
CA VAL A 312 2.70 -8.35 4.28
C VAL A 312 4.06 -8.70 4.84
N ILE A 313 5.08 -8.42 4.04
CA ILE A 313 6.47 -8.66 4.39
C ILE A 313 7.05 -7.33 4.84
N ALA A 314 7.22 -7.21 6.15
CA ALA A 314 7.98 -6.13 6.77
C ALA A 314 9.49 -6.38 6.60
N SER A 315 10.28 -5.32 6.41
CA SER A 315 11.73 -5.43 6.25
C SER A 315 12.41 -4.17 6.78
N GLY A 316 13.44 -4.36 7.60
CA GLY A 316 14.19 -3.27 8.26
C GLY A 316 14.00 -3.26 9.78
N THR A 317 14.86 -2.50 10.46
CA THR A 317 14.85 -2.34 11.92
C THR A 317 13.60 -1.62 12.44
N GLU A 318 13.01 -0.76 11.61
CA GLU A 318 11.82 0.04 11.93
C GLU A 318 10.49 -0.66 11.56
N ARG A 319 10.55 -1.93 11.12
CA ARG A 319 9.38 -2.77 10.76
C ARG A 319 8.49 -2.12 9.68
N GLU A 320 9.12 -1.47 8.70
CA GLU A 320 8.41 -0.91 7.55
C GLU A 320 7.85 -2.01 6.63
N ASP A 321 6.58 -1.86 6.23
CA ASP A 321 5.95 -2.72 5.23
C ASP A 321 6.59 -2.48 3.85
N LYS A 322 7.35 -3.46 3.36
CA LYS A 322 8.08 -3.35 2.10
C LYS A 322 7.32 -3.97 0.94
N HIS A 323 6.73 -5.15 1.16
CA HIS A 323 6.01 -5.88 0.12
C HIS A 323 4.64 -6.34 0.60
N LEU A 324 3.65 -6.19 -0.27
CA LEU A 324 2.37 -6.84 -0.19
C LEU A 324 2.38 -8.01 -1.18
N ALA A 325 2.41 -9.23 -0.66
CA ALA A 325 2.38 -10.47 -1.43
C ALA A 325 0.97 -11.07 -1.41
N VAL A 326 0.42 -11.34 -2.58
CA VAL A 326 -0.93 -11.88 -2.78
C VAL A 326 -0.82 -13.12 -3.65
N GLY A 327 -1.21 -14.26 -3.10
CA GLY A 327 -1.27 -15.54 -3.79
C GLY A 327 -2.67 -15.79 -4.33
N MET A 328 -2.76 -15.97 -5.65
CA MET A 328 -4.04 -16.14 -6.34
C MET A 328 -4.27 -17.62 -6.71
N GLU A 329 -5.54 -17.97 -6.92
CA GLU A 329 -5.97 -19.34 -7.26
C GLU A 329 -5.40 -19.85 -8.58
N ASN A 330 -5.22 -18.97 -9.57
CA ASN A 330 -4.58 -19.29 -10.85
C ASN A 330 -3.06 -19.51 -10.77
N GLY A 331 -2.50 -19.57 -9.57
CA GLY A 331 -1.09 -19.82 -9.31
C GLY A 331 -0.18 -18.62 -9.53
N ILE A 332 -0.73 -17.42 -9.73
CA ILE A 332 0.11 -16.21 -9.85
C ILE A 332 0.29 -15.60 -8.47
N LEU A 333 1.56 -15.37 -8.10
CA LEU A 333 1.95 -14.57 -6.96
C LEU A 333 2.14 -13.12 -7.41
N SER A 334 1.29 -12.21 -6.90
CA SER A 334 1.47 -10.79 -7.10
C SER A 334 2.20 -10.16 -5.92
N LEU A 335 3.37 -9.57 -6.19
CA LEU A 335 4.18 -8.89 -5.18
C LEU A 335 4.24 -7.39 -5.51
N LYS A 336 3.50 -6.60 -4.74
CA LYS A 336 3.52 -5.13 -4.85
C LYS A 336 4.49 -4.55 -3.85
N THR A 337 5.37 -3.68 -4.30
CA THR A 337 6.49 -3.20 -3.46
C THR A 337 6.43 -1.71 -3.23
N ARG A 338 6.71 -1.32 -1.99
CA ARG A 338 6.90 0.06 -1.58
C ARG A 338 8.37 0.27 -1.27
N LEU A 339 8.95 1.29 -1.88
CA LEU A 339 10.31 1.76 -1.58
C LEU A 339 10.16 3.01 -0.73
N SER A 340 10.83 3.06 0.42
CA SER A 340 10.88 4.25 1.27
C SER A 340 11.54 5.43 0.52
N GLY A 341 11.35 6.67 0.99
CA GLY A 341 11.80 7.87 0.27
C GLY A 341 13.29 7.84 -0.11
N GLN A 342 14.16 7.43 0.83
CA GLN A 342 15.60 7.30 0.58
C GLN A 342 15.91 6.16 -0.42
N GLN A 343 15.26 5.00 -0.28
CA GLN A 343 15.41 3.89 -1.21
C GLN A 343 14.88 4.21 -2.60
N LYS A 344 13.83 5.04 -2.69
CA LYS A 344 13.23 5.53 -3.93
C LYS A 344 14.15 6.53 -4.65
N VAL A 345 14.82 7.40 -3.90
CA VAL A 345 15.85 8.31 -4.45
C VAL A 345 17.03 7.49 -4.98
N ALA A 346 17.57 6.56 -4.18
CA ALA A 346 18.65 5.68 -4.62
C ALA A 346 18.25 4.80 -5.82
N ALA A 347 17.02 4.28 -5.86
CA ALA A 347 16.52 3.52 -7.01
C ALA A 347 16.37 4.41 -8.26
N ARG A 348 15.94 5.67 -8.10
CA ARG A 348 15.87 6.64 -9.20
C ARG A 348 17.25 7.02 -9.70
N GLU A 349 18.24 7.11 -8.84
CA GLU A 349 19.65 7.33 -9.20
C GLU A 349 20.22 6.13 -9.96
N ARG A 350 20.06 4.91 -9.44
CA ARG A 350 20.46 3.69 -10.17
C ARG A 350 19.73 3.51 -11.51
N ALA A 351 18.46 3.90 -11.60
CA ALA A 351 17.73 3.86 -12.87
C ALA A 351 18.28 4.88 -13.87
N LYS A 352 18.70 6.06 -13.40
CA LYS A 352 19.39 7.04 -14.23
C LYS A 352 20.77 6.55 -14.67
N GLU A 353 21.50 5.89 -13.78
CA GLU A 353 22.79 5.24 -14.07
C GLU A 353 22.64 4.13 -15.11
N MET A 354 21.70 3.20 -14.92
CA MET A 354 21.42 2.15 -15.91
C MET A 354 20.94 2.73 -17.25
N LYS A 355 20.14 3.80 -17.22
CA LYS A 355 19.72 4.47 -18.45
C LYS A 355 20.90 5.14 -19.16
N ALA A 356 21.79 5.79 -18.41
CA ALA A 356 23.02 6.36 -18.96
C ALA A 356 23.98 5.29 -19.49
N LEU A 357 23.99 4.11 -18.88
CA LEU A 357 24.76 2.93 -19.32
C LEU A 357 24.20 2.36 -20.62
N MET A 358 22.88 2.20 -20.72
CA MET A 358 22.19 1.77 -21.95
C MET A 358 22.35 2.79 -23.09
N GLU A 359 22.40 4.08 -22.78
CA GLU A 359 22.59 5.17 -23.74
C GLU A 359 24.08 5.42 -24.09
N GLY A 360 25.02 4.66 -23.52
CA GLY A 360 26.47 4.81 -23.78
C GLY A 360 27.11 6.10 -23.24
N LYS A 361 26.39 6.87 -22.41
CA LYS A 361 26.82 8.16 -21.82
C LYS A 361 27.32 8.04 -20.38
N LEU A 362 27.79 6.84 -19.99
CA LEU A 362 28.22 6.55 -18.62
C LEU A 362 29.37 7.47 -18.17
N GLU A 363 30.34 7.73 -19.05
CA GLU A 363 31.49 8.59 -18.73
C GLU A 363 31.09 10.06 -18.49
N GLU A 364 30.07 10.58 -19.18
CA GLU A 364 29.57 11.95 -18.96
C GLU A 364 28.82 12.08 -17.64
N TYR A 365 28.03 11.06 -17.29
CA TYR A 365 27.33 10.96 -16.01
C TYR A 365 28.33 10.88 -14.85
N ASP A 366 29.32 10.00 -14.97
CA ASP A 366 30.38 9.83 -13.97
C ASP A 366 31.26 11.08 -13.86
N ARG A 367 31.58 11.76 -14.98
CA ARG A 367 32.32 13.04 -14.96
C ARG A 367 31.56 14.15 -14.24
N LYS A 368 30.22 14.15 -14.31
CA LYS A 368 29.36 15.09 -13.59
C LYS A 368 29.28 14.79 -12.09
N ASN A 369 29.36 13.51 -11.71
CA ASN A 369 29.35 13.06 -10.31
C ASN A 369 30.75 13.05 -9.66
N LYS A 370 31.85 12.99 -10.42
CA LYS A 370 33.25 12.88 -9.95
C LYS A 370 33.80 14.06 -9.14
N LYS A 371 32.99 15.06 -8.76
CA LYS A 371 33.45 16.28 -8.06
C LYS A 371 33.15 16.34 -6.56
N ARG A 372 33.02 15.22 -5.86
CA ARG A 372 32.85 15.21 -4.40
C ARG A 372 33.76 14.18 -3.73
N GLY A 373 35.06 14.46 -3.72
CA GLY A 373 36.02 13.69 -2.94
C GLY A 373 35.99 14.04 -1.44
N LYS A 374 36.58 13.20 -0.58
CA LYS A 374 36.67 13.38 0.89
C LYS A 374 37.22 14.74 1.35
N GLY A 375 38.01 15.42 0.52
CA GLY A 375 38.48 16.80 0.78
C GLY A 375 37.37 17.86 0.70
N TRP A 376 36.34 17.62 -0.11
CA TRP A 376 35.16 18.48 -0.23
C TRP A 376 34.20 18.30 0.95
N GLU A 377 34.04 17.07 1.46
CA GLU A 377 33.31 16.80 2.72
C GLU A 377 33.98 17.44 3.93
N LYS A 378 35.32 17.41 4.02
CA LYS A 378 36.05 18.16 5.05
C LYS A 378 35.80 19.68 4.96
N ARG A 379 35.61 20.22 3.75
CA ARG A 379 35.31 21.63 3.51
C ARG A 379 33.85 22.03 3.76
N LEU A 380 32.94 21.05 3.79
CA LEU A 380 31.52 21.23 4.14
C LEU A 380 31.21 20.87 5.60
N ARG A 381 32.20 20.39 6.35
CA ARG A 381 32.04 20.03 7.76
C ARG A 381 31.57 21.27 8.55
N GLY A 382 30.42 21.17 9.20
CA GLY A 382 29.78 22.27 9.95
C GLY A 382 28.71 23.05 9.18
N ARG A 383 28.53 22.83 7.87
CA ARG A 383 27.46 23.49 7.09
C ARG A 383 26.07 22.90 7.31
N ASP A 384 26.03 21.65 7.75
CA ASP A 384 24.81 20.89 8.05
C ASP A 384 24.59 20.77 9.58
N PHE A 385 25.27 21.61 10.38
CA PHE A 385 25.11 21.64 11.83
C PHE A 385 23.79 22.32 12.19
N THR A 386 22.86 21.54 12.75
CA THR A 386 21.49 21.96 13.11
C THR A 386 21.33 22.43 14.55
N GLY A 387 22.44 22.55 15.30
CA GLY A 387 22.41 23.11 16.66
C GLY A 387 22.00 22.15 17.78
N GLU A 388 21.93 20.84 17.54
CA GLU A 388 21.70 19.87 18.62
C GLU A 388 22.87 19.92 19.63
N GLY A 389 22.61 20.51 20.81
CA GLY A 389 23.57 20.64 21.92
C GLY A 389 24.00 22.07 22.30
N ALA A 390 23.37 23.12 21.76
CA ALA A 390 23.64 24.51 22.17
C ALA A 390 22.44 25.13 22.89
N ASP A 391 22.66 25.65 24.11
CA ASP A 391 21.58 26.21 24.97
C ASP A 391 21.05 27.58 24.47
N ILE A 392 21.75 28.26 23.57
CA ILE A 392 21.30 29.53 22.97
C ILE A 392 21.64 29.52 21.48
N ILE A 393 20.63 29.25 20.65
CA ILE A 393 20.68 29.43 19.20
C ILE A 393 20.30 30.88 18.91
N ILE A 394 21.28 31.72 18.55
CA ILE A 394 20.99 33.03 17.97
C ILE A 394 20.58 32.77 16.53
N ASP A 395 19.28 32.79 16.25
CA ASP A 395 18.74 32.73 14.89
C ASP A 395 19.27 33.94 14.10
N GLY A 396 20.43 33.77 13.48
CA GLY A 396 20.97 34.74 12.55
C GLY A 396 19.99 34.84 11.40
N ASN A 397 19.33 36.00 11.24
CA ASN A 397 18.39 36.36 10.18
C ASN A 397 18.53 35.39 9.00
N GLU A 398 17.70 34.34 8.99
CA GLU A 398 17.71 33.35 7.94
C GLU A 398 17.26 34.07 6.68
N ARG A 399 18.18 34.74 5.98
CA ARG A 399 18.02 35.07 4.58
C ARG A 399 18.03 33.72 3.87
N GLY A 400 16.92 32.99 4.02
CA GLY A 400 16.72 31.66 3.52
C GLY A 400 17.10 31.70 2.07
N LYS A 401 18.07 30.87 1.70
CA LYS A 401 18.45 30.70 0.29
C LYS A 401 17.18 30.63 -0.52
N ILE A 402 17.08 31.53 -1.50
CA ILE A 402 15.96 31.66 -2.45
C ILE A 402 15.57 30.24 -2.87
N LYS A 403 14.47 29.70 -2.31
CA LYS A 403 13.95 28.41 -2.73
C LYS A 403 13.68 28.54 -4.22
N ASN A 404 14.24 27.64 -5.01
CA ASN A 404 14.17 27.57 -6.47
C ASN A 404 12.80 28.00 -7.01
N MET A 405 12.61 29.31 -7.23
CA MET A 405 11.36 29.84 -7.76
C MET A 405 11.23 29.35 -9.20
N SER A 406 10.00 29.03 -9.60
CA SER A 406 9.78 28.63 -10.98
C SER A 406 10.13 29.79 -11.92
N LYS A 407 10.49 29.47 -13.15
CA LYS A 407 10.87 30.48 -14.16
C LYS A 407 9.73 31.48 -14.38
N TRP A 408 8.48 31.02 -14.34
CA TRP A 408 7.29 31.86 -14.50
C TRP A 408 7.02 32.76 -13.28
N GLU A 409 7.26 32.30 -12.05
CA GLU A 409 7.11 33.13 -10.83
C GLU A 409 8.11 34.29 -10.85
N THR A 410 9.31 34.02 -11.35
CA THR A 410 10.35 35.03 -11.53
C THR A 410 9.93 36.05 -12.58
N ALA A 411 9.33 35.63 -13.70
CA ALA A 411 8.80 36.52 -14.74
C ALA A 411 7.63 37.37 -14.22
N LEU A 412 6.69 36.77 -13.49
CA LEU A 412 5.57 37.49 -12.87
C LEU A 412 6.06 38.55 -11.88
N ARG A 413 7.12 38.26 -11.13
CA ARG A 413 7.71 39.22 -10.19
C ARG A 413 8.42 40.38 -10.89
N LYS A 414 9.03 40.12 -12.06
CA LYS A 414 9.65 41.14 -12.90
C LYS A 414 8.63 41.98 -13.68
N GLY A 415 7.32 41.72 -13.54
CA GLY A 415 6.26 42.39 -14.29
C GLY A 415 6.12 41.92 -15.75
N GLN A 416 6.79 40.83 -16.12
CA GLN A 416 6.72 40.26 -17.47
C GLN A 416 5.56 39.26 -17.54
N TYR A 417 4.34 39.78 -17.66
CA TYR A 417 3.12 38.98 -17.54
C TYR A 417 2.87 38.05 -18.73
N GLU A 418 3.16 38.51 -19.96
CA GLU A 418 3.08 37.71 -21.19
C GLU A 418 3.96 36.46 -21.09
N LYS A 419 5.26 36.66 -20.83
CA LYS A 419 6.24 35.59 -20.65
C LYS A 419 5.89 34.64 -19.51
N ALA A 420 5.30 35.15 -18.43
CA ALA A 420 4.88 34.31 -17.31
C ALA A 420 3.74 33.36 -17.73
N LEU A 421 2.80 33.85 -18.53
CA LEU A 421 1.66 33.09 -19.03
C LEU A 421 2.11 32.02 -20.03
N ASP A 422 2.97 32.37 -20.96
CA ASP A 422 3.45 31.44 -21.98
C ASP A 422 4.29 30.32 -21.35
N LEU A 423 5.18 30.64 -20.40
CA LEU A 423 5.96 29.63 -19.66
C LEU A 423 5.10 28.63 -18.88
N VAL A 424 3.88 29.02 -18.47
CA VAL A 424 2.95 28.16 -17.74
C VAL A 424 2.08 27.33 -18.70
N LEU A 425 1.71 27.87 -19.86
CA LEU A 425 0.89 27.18 -20.86
C LEU A 425 1.69 26.28 -21.81
N GLU A 426 2.92 26.66 -22.17
CA GLU A 426 3.80 25.88 -23.05
C GLU A 426 4.48 24.70 -22.34
N ALA A 427 4.44 24.66 -21.00
CA ALA A 427 5.01 23.56 -20.24
C ALA A 427 4.35 22.24 -20.66
N GLN A 428 5.14 21.26 -21.09
CA GLN A 428 4.68 19.97 -21.63
C GLN A 428 3.77 19.16 -20.68
N ASN A 429 3.74 19.53 -19.40
CA ASN A 429 2.70 19.18 -18.44
C ASN A 429 2.34 20.43 -17.63
N PRO A 430 1.35 21.24 -18.06
CA PRO A 430 0.95 22.41 -17.29
C PRO A 430 0.27 21.90 -16.02
N SER A 431 0.89 22.13 -14.86
CA SER A 431 0.24 21.89 -13.57
C SER A 431 -1.06 22.70 -13.55
N LYS A 432 -2.20 22.00 -13.45
CA LYS A 432 -3.52 22.66 -13.33
C LYS A 432 -3.52 23.66 -12.16
N GLN A 433 -2.78 23.37 -11.10
CA GLN A 433 -2.66 24.28 -9.96
C GLN A 433 -1.83 25.53 -10.32
N ASP A 434 -0.73 25.38 -11.06
CA ASP A 434 0.16 26.49 -11.41
C ASP A 434 -0.56 27.49 -12.35
N THR A 435 -1.27 26.98 -13.36
CA THR A 435 -2.12 27.80 -14.26
C THR A 435 -3.15 28.62 -13.48
N LEU A 436 -3.87 27.98 -12.56
CA LEU A 436 -4.84 28.66 -11.70
C LEU A 436 -4.19 29.70 -10.79
N THR A 437 -3.03 29.40 -10.21
CA THR A 437 -2.31 30.33 -9.35
C THR A 437 -1.82 31.56 -10.08
N LEU A 438 -1.34 31.38 -11.31
CA LEU A 438 -0.90 32.49 -12.13
C LEU A 438 -2.08 33.38 -12.50
N LEU A 439 -3.17 32.80 -13.02
CA LEU A 439 -4.32 33.58 -13.48
C LEU A 439 -5.05 34.27 -12.33
N THR A 440 -5.15 33.63 -11.16
CA THR A 440 -5.69 34.30 -9.96
C THR A 440 -4.79 35.46 -9.54
N ALA A 441 -3.46 35.28 -9.53
CA ALA A 441 -2.53 36.35 -9.24
C ALA A 441 -2.60 37.50 -10.25
N LEU A 442 -2.77 37.22 -11.54
CA LEU A 442 -2.97 38.22 -12.59
C LEU A 442 -4.28 38.98 -12.39
N ARG A 443 -5.36 38.29 -12.01
CA ARG A 443 -6.64 38.92 -11.66
C ARG A 443 -6.49 39.86 -10.46
N HIS A 444 -5.85 39.40 -9.38
CA HIS A 444 -5.63 40.21 -8.18
C HIS A 444 -4.72 41.43 -8.42
N ARG A 445 -3.83 41.36 -9.42
CA ARG A 445 -2.95 42.47 -9.81
C ARG A 445 -3.52 43.33 -10.94
N SER A 446 -4.77 43.08 -11.36
CA SER A 446 -5.41 43.71 -12.53
C SER A 446 -4.54 43.69 -13.80
N ALA A 447 -3.67 42.69 -13.92
CA ALA A 447 -2.68 42.56 -14.99
C ALA A 447 -3.10 41.53 -16.06
N LEU A 448 -4.35 41.06 -16.01
CA LEU A 448 -4.88 40.05 -16.92
C LEU A 448 -4.94 40.59 -18.35
N ARG A 449 -5.50 41.80 -18.55
CA ARG A 449 -5.55 42.46 -19.85
C ARG A 449 -4.15 42.70 -20.42
N THR A 450 -3.20 43.16 -19.59
CA THR A 450 -1.81 43.35 -20.02
C THR A 450 -1.09 42.04 -20.37
N ALA A 451 -1.50 40.90 -19.78
CA ALA A 451 -0.92 39.60 -20.11
C ALA A 451 -1.44 39.02 -21.43
N LEU A 452 -2.65 39.43 -21.84
CA LEU A 452 -3.34 38.95 -23.04
C LEU A 452 -3.18 39.88 -24.24
N ASN A 453 -2.78 41.14 -24.03
CA ASN A 453 -2.60 42.10 -25.10
C ASN A 453 -1.39 41.74 -26.00
N GLY A 454 -1.47 42.05 -27.30
CA GLY A 454 -0.34 41.91 -28.24
C GLY A 454 0.08 40.47 -28.55
N ARG A 455 -0.81 39.49 -28.38
CA ARG A 455 -0.58 38.09 -28.75
C ARG A 455 -0.86 37.82 -30.23
N ASP A 456 0.01 37.00 -30.80
CA ASP A 456 -0.16 36.41 -32.14
C ASP A 456 -1.02 35.14 -32.08
N GLU A 457 -1.55 34.72 -33.23
CA GLU A 457 -2.37 33.50 -33.41
C GLU A 457 -1.80 32.26 -32.70
N ILE A 458 -0.51 32.01 -32.83
CA ILE A 458 0.17 30.83 -32.26
C ILE A 458 0.17 30.88 -30.72
N THR A 459 0.32 32.07 -30.13
CA THR A 459 0.39 32.26 -28.67
C THR A 459 -1.00 32.35 -28.02
N LEU A 460 -2.03 32.63 -28.82
CA LEU A 460 -3.42 32.67 -28.40
C LEU A 460 -4.06 31.26 -28.36
N GLN A 461 -3.62 30.36 -29.25
CA GLN A 461 -4.14 29.00 -29.35
C GLN A 461 -4.04 28.19 -28.03
N PRO A 462 -2.92 28.22 -27.25
CA PRO A 462 -2.84 27.55 -25.95
C PRO A 462 -3.80 28.12 -24.90
N VAL A 463 -4.07 29.43 -24.94
CA VAL A 463 -4.99 30.10 -24.01
C VAL A 463 -6.42 29.62 -24.28
N LEU A 464 -6.84 29.60 -25.55
CA LEU A 464 -8.14 29.08 -25.97
C LEU A 464 -8.28 27.58 -25.65
N LYS A 465 -7.25 26.77 -25.91
CA LYS A 465 -7.22 25.35 -25.53
C LYS A 465 -7.36 25.17 -24.02
N TRP A 466 -6.72 26.03 -23.22
CA TRP A 466 -6.84 26.02 -21.76
C TRP A 466 -8.25 26.43 -21.30
N LEU A 467 -8.85 27.47 -21.88
CA LEU A 467 -10.24 27.88 -21.62
C LEU A 467 -11.21 26.73 -21.91
N ASN A 468 -11.07 26.12 -23.09
CA ASN A 468 -11.84 24.97 -23.53
C ASN A 468 -11.74 23.77 -22.59
N LYS A 469 -10.63 23.62 -21.86
CA LYS A 469 -10.45 22.56 -20.86
C LYS A 469 -10.98 22.96 -19.47
N SER A 470 -10.96 24.24 -19.14
CA SER A 470 -11.18 24.74 -17.78
C SER A 470 -12.63 25.15 -17.49
N ILE A 471 -13.42 25.48 -18.52
CA ILE A 471 -14.85 25.87 -18.35
C ILE A 471 -15.72 24.71 -17.86
N GLY A 472 -15.35 23.46 -18.13
CA GLY A 472 -16.11 22.29 -17.66
C GLY A 472 -15.99 21.99 -16.16
N ASP A 473 -15.00 22.59 -15.49
CA ASP A 473 -14.72 22.34 -14.06
C ASP A 473 -15.31 23.50 -13.22
N PRO A 474 -16.37 23.28 -12.40
CA PRO A 474 -17.10 24.35 -11.67
C PRO A 474 -16.24 25.23 -10.76
N ARG A 475 -15.09 24.72 -10.31
CA ARG A 475 -14.20 25.36 -9.33
C ARG A 475 -13.49 26.59 -9.87
N HIS A 476 -13.36 26.69 -11.20
CA HIS A 476 -12.61 27.76 -11.85
C HIS A 476 -13.37 28.41 -13.00
N VAL A 477 -14.69 28.16 -13.10
CA VAL A 477 -15.55 28.77 -14.11
C VAL A 477 -15.47 30.29 -14.05
N GLN A 478 -15.57 30.91 -12.88
CA GLN A 478 -15.49 32.37 -12.73
C GLN A 478 -14.20 32.95 -13.33
N LEU A 479 -13.07 32.30 -13.05
CA LEU A 479 -11.79 32.77 -13.57
C LEU A 479 -11.66 32.50 -15.07
N ALA A 480 -12.20 31.39 -15.56
CA ALA A 480 -12.22 31.10 -16.99
C ALA A 480 -13.13 32.07 -17.76
N THR A 481 -14.28 32.47 -17.19
CA THR A 481 -15.18 33.47 -17.77
C THR A 481 -14.53 34.85 -17.80
N ASP A 482 -13.83 35.25 -16.73
CA ASP A 482 -13.08 36.52 -16.70
C ASP A 482 -12.04 36.58 -17.83
N VAL A 483 -11.28 35.50 -18.02
CA VAL A 483 -10.28 35.39 -19.10
C VAL A 483 -10.96 35.37 -20.47
N ALA A 484 -12.08 34.66 -20.62
CA ALA A 484 -12.82 34.60 -21.89
C ALA A 484 -13.39 35.97 -22.28
N PHE A 485 -13.95 36.74 -21.34
CA PHE A 485 -14.44 38.09 -21.61
C PHE A 485 -13.32 39.02 -22.06
N VAL A 486 -12.18 39.03 -21.36
CA VAL A 486 -11.05 39.88 -21.76
C VAL A 486 -10.49 39.46 -23.12
N LEU A 487 -10.50 38.16 -23.45
CA LEU A 487 -10.06 37.68 -24.76
C LEU A 487 -11.03 38.12 -25.86
N LEU A 488 -12.34 37.97 -25.66
CA LEU A 488 -13.36 38.43 -26.60
C LEU A 488 -13.30 39.95 -26.81
N ASP A 489 -13.12 40.73 -25.75
CA ASP A 489 -13.03 42.19 -25.83
C ASP A 489 -11.79 42.68 -26.59
N LEU A 490 -10.67 41.96 -26.51
CA LEU A 490 -9.42 42.34 -27.19
C LEU A 490 -9.37 41.88 -28.64
N TYR A 491 -9.89 40.69 -28.92
CA TYR A 491 -9.68 39.99 -30.18
C TYR A 491 -10.94 39.88 -31.04
N SER A 492 -12.06 40.52 -30.68
CA SER A 492 -13.31 40.45 -31.46
C SER A 492 -13.15 40.90 -32.91
N GLU A 493 -12.27 41.86 -33.18
CA GLU A 493 -12.01 42.38 -34.53
C GLU A 493 -11.14 41.44 -35.39
N GLU A 494 -10.37 40.57 -34.74
CA GLU A 494 -9.46 39.62 -35.39
C GLU A 494 -10.12 38.25 -35.62
N MET A 495 -11.32 38.02 -35.08
CA MET A 495 -12.10 36.80 -35.32
C MET A 495 -12.58 36.75 -36.78
N GLY A 496 -12.43 35.60 -37.43
CA GLY A 496 -12.66 35.45 -38.88
C GLY A 496 -11.42 35.52 -39.76
N GLN A 497 -10.25 35.90 -39.23
CA GLN A 497 -8.99 35.91 -39.99
C GLN A 497 -8.31 34.55 -40.03
N SER A 498 -8.47 33.73 -38.98
CA SER A 498 -7.91 32.39 -38.87
C SER A 498 -8.98 31.35 -38.59
N ALA A 499 -9.05 30.36 -39.48
CA ALA A 499 -9.95 29.22 -39.33
C ALA A 499 -9.65 28.36 -38.08
N GLU A 500 -8.41 28.36 -37.58
CA GLU A 500 -8.05 27.58 -36.39
C GLU A 500 -8.58 28.21 -35.09
N ILE A 501 -8.51 29.54 -35.00
CA ILE A 501 -9.05 30.29 -33.85
C ILE A 501 -10.57 30.17 -33.84
N ASP A 502 -11.21 30.36 -35.00
CA ASP A 502 -12.66 30.29 -35.13
C ASP A 502 -13.17 28.90 -34.71
N ALA A 503 -12.52 27.82 -35.16
CA ALA A 503 -12.87 26.47 -34.72
C ALA A 503 -12.74 26.27 -33.20
N LEU A 504 -11.76 26.90 -32.54
CA LEU A 504 -11.61 26.83 -31.09
C LEU A 504 -12.66 27.66 -30.34
N VAL A 505 -13.10 28.77 -30.92
CA VAL A 505 -14.18 29.62 -30.39
C VAL A 505 -15.53 28.93 -30.56
N ASP A 506 -15.79 28.26 -31.68
CA ASP A 506 -16.99 27.44 -31.88
C ASP A 506 -17.04 26.29 -30.87
N GLN A 507 -15.91 25.59 -30.65
CA GLN A 507 -15.80 24.59 -29.60
C GLN A 507 -16.06 25.17 -28.20
N LEU A 508 -15.64 26.40 -27.96
CA LEU A 508 -15.89 27.12 -26.70
C LEU A 508 -17.38 27.38 -26.53
N HIS A 509 -18.04 27.89 -27.57
CA HIS A 509 -19.48 28.16 -27.58
C HIS A 509 -20.29 26.89 -27.29
N ASP A 510 -20.00 25.80 -28.00
CA ASP A 510 -20.68 24.52 -27.81
C ASP A 510 -20.47 23.93 -26.42
N LYS A 511 -19.29 24.14 -25.82
CA LYS A 511 -19.03 23.72 -24.44
C LYS A 511 -19.76 24.57 -23.42
N VAL A 512 -19.82 25.88 -23.63
CA VAL A 512 -20.57 26.79 -22.76
C VAL A 512 -22.06 26.43 -22.79
N ARG A 513 -22.63 26.18 -23.97
CA ARG A 513 -24.03 25.71 -24.11
C ARG A 513 -24.26 24.40 -23.33
N ARG A 514 -23.43 23.38 -23.54
CA ARG A 514 -23.52 22.11 -22.81
C ARG A 514 -23.39 22.28 -21.29
N ASN A 515 -22.49 23.14 -20.83
CA ASN A 515 -22.32 23.40 -19.39
C ASN A 515 -23.52 24.16 -18.79
N ALA A 516 -24.17 25.03 -19.57
CA ALA A 516 -25.42 25.68 -19.16
C ALA A 516 -26.55 24.64 -18.98
N GLU A 517 -26.68 23.69 -19.91
CA GLU A 517 -27.63 22.57 -19.79
C GLU A 517 -27.33 21.69 -18.55
N ILE A 518 -26.06 21.33 -18.33
CA ILE A 518 -25.64 20.57 -17.14
C ILE A 518 -25.96 21.34 -15.86
N SER A 519 -25.73 22.66 -15.83
CA SER A 519 -26.06 23.52 -14.69
C SER A 519 -27.57 23.52 -14.42
N GLN A 520 -28.40 23.62 -15.45
CA GLN A 520 -29.86 23.56 -15.32
C GLN A 520 -30.33 22.20 -14.77
N GLN A 521 -29.74 21.09 -15.22
CA GLN A 521 -30.01 19.76 -14.68
C GLN A 521 -29.53 19.60 -13.23
N ALA A 522 -28.40 20.20 -12.88
CA ALA A 522 -27.92 20.21 -11.48
C ALA A 522 -28.91 20.95 -10.56
N TRP A 523 -29.47 22.08 -11.00
CA TRP A 523 -30.50 22.79 -10.25
C TRP A 523 -31.79 22.00 -10.09
N SER A 524 -32.24 21.29 -11.14
CA SER A 524 -33.45 20.45 -11.04
C SER A 524 -33.26 19.27 -10.08
N THR A 525 -32.09 18.61 -10.11
CA THR A 525 -31.76 17.53 -9.17
C THR A 525 -31.59 18.01 -7.73
N GLN A 526 -31.04 19.22 -7.54
CA GLN A 526 -31.01 19.86 -6.23
C GLN A 526 -32.42 20.10 -5.68
N GLY A 527 -33.34 20.64 -6.49
CA GLY A 527 -34.73 20.82 -6.08
C GLY A 527 -35.42 19.50 -5.71
N MET A 528 -35.16 18.41 -6.44
CA MET A 528 -35.67 17.07 -6.08
C MET A 528 -35.13 16.59 -4.73
N LEU A 529 -33.85 16.83 -4.44
CA LEU A 529 -33.20 16.43 -3.19
C LEU A 529 -33.72 17.27 -2.01
N GLU A 530 -33.91 18.57 -2.19
CA GLU A 530 -34.51 19.46 -1.18
C GLU A 530 -35.92 19.01 -0.80
N MET A 531 -36.73 18.58 -1.77
CA MET A 531 -38.06 18.02 -1.51
C MET A 531 -38.00 16.74 -0.66
N LEU A 532 -37.03 15.85 -0.92
CA LEU A 532 -36.82 14.64 -0.11
C LEU A 532 -36.38 14.99 1.31
N MET A 533 -35.46 15.94 1.47
CA MET A 533 -34.99 16.39 2.79
C MET A 533 -36.12 17.03 3.61
N ALA A 534 -36.96 17.85 2.97
CA ALA A 534 -38.14 18.43 3.60
C ALA A 534 -39.11 17.32 4.07
N GLY A 535 -39.35 16.30 3.24
CA GLY A 535 -40.18 15.15 3.58
C GLY A 535 -39.67 14.34 4.77
N THR A 536 -38.35 14.17 4.92
CA THR A 536 -37.76 13.47 6.07
C THR A 536 -37.73 14.28 7.36
N SER A 537 -37.90 15.61 7.28
CA SER A 537 -37.96 16.48 8.47
C SER A 537 -39.35 16.54 9.11
N GLN A 538 -40.38 16.08 8.39
CA GLN A 538 -41.77 16.04 8.85
C GLN A 538 -42.19 14.66 9.39
N ALA A 539 -41.31 13.66 9.33
CA ALA A 539 -41.48 12.33 9.90
C ALA A 539 -40.49 12.14 11.06
#